data_AF-A0A4U3F711-F1
#
_entry.id   AF-A0A4U3F711-F1
#
_cell.length_a   1.000
_cell.length_b   1.000
_cell.length_c   1.000
_cell.angle_alpha   90.00
_cell.angle_beta   90.00
_cell.angle_gamma   90.00
#
_symmetry.space_group_name_H-M   'P 1'
#
loop_
_entity.id
_entity.type
_entity.pdbx_description
1 polymer ?
#
loop_
_entity_poly.entity_id
_entity_poly.type
_entity_poly.pdbx_seq_one_letter_code
_entity_poly.pdbx_strand_id
1 'polypeptide(L)'
;MNARNIFDAIKRGDAGEVSACIAAGANLAAVNDWGFTALQAAAMGTHNLTATQHTAMLDILRMLIDAGSPLEARGPSGGTALYYAAEFASDVAHVQILLDAGAEADICDVCGNHIMTNAFSDEVIALLAHVTGRSVPVKQPEPDPVRMTAGQWRAAKTRLDTLFATLEQEGLIALQDAGDTQSDAFASCSERFHQRNGEKTGIQGFCFYTRQDQNRAKRTSYLSLGFWGAPEGAEVDLLRVGTLITDCCNKCGFEVRWNGSASTRPEVSLL
;
A
#
# COMPACT_ATOMS: atom_id res chain seq x y z
N MET A 1 29.35 8.63 -28.08
CA MET A 1 29.51 8.02 -26.75
C MET A 1 28.18 8.17 -26.06
N ASN A 2 27.48 7.07 -25.75
CA ASN A 2 26.34 7.15 -24.84
C ASN A 2 26.84 7.75 -23.52
N ALA A 3 26.15 8.76 -23.01
CA ALA A 3 26.48 9.32 -21.71
C ALA A 3 26.47 8.19 -20.67
N ARG A 4 27.49 8.13 -19.81
CA ARG A 4 27.51 7.18 -18.68
C ARG A 4 26.25 7.42 -17.85
N ASN A 5 25.45 6.38 -17.68
CA ASN A 5 24.20 6.45 -16.95
C ASN A 5 24.32 5.53 -15.72
N ILE A 6 24.28 6.14 -14.54
CA ILE A 6 24.43 5.42 -13.27
C ILE A 6 23.33 4.36 -13.08
N PHE A 7 22.11 4.59 -13.59
CA PHE A 7 21.00 3.64 -13.49
C PHE A 7 21.24 2.39 -14.34
N ASP A 8 21.81 2.56 -15.54
CA ASP A 8 22.18 1.44 -16.41
C ASP A 8 23.30 0.60 -15.80
N ALA A 9 24.27 1.25 -15.15
CA ALA A 9 25.35 0.57 -14.42
C ALA A 9 24.82 -0.24 -13.23
N ILE A 10 23.91 0.35 -12.43
CA ILE A 10 23.24 -0.33 -11.31
C ILE A 10 22.46 -1.55 -11.81
N LYS A 11 21.67 -1.41 -12.88
CA LYS A 11 20.90 -2.51 -13.47
C LYS A 11 21.78 -3.68 -13.92
N ARG A 12 23.02 -3.42 -14.33
CA ARG A 12 24.01 -4.45 -14.69
C ARG A 12 24.77 -5.01 -13.49
N GLY A 13 24.69 -4.39 -12.31
CA GLY A 13 25.54 -4.70 -11.17
C GLY A 13 27.01 -4.31 -11.39
N ASP A 14 27.28 -3.32 -12.26
CA ASP A 14 28.64 -2.89 -12.58
C ASP A 14 29.13 -1.85 -11.56
N ALA A 15 29.70 -2.33 -10.45
CA ALA A 15 30.25 -1.50 -9.40
C ALA A 15 31.34 -0.53 -9.90
N GLY A 16 32.13 -0.94 -10.90
CA GLY A 16 33.18 -0.09 -11.48
C GLY A 16 32.60 1.11 -12.23
N GLU A 17 31.57 0.87 -13.04
CA GLU A 17 30.89 1.95 -13.77
C GLU A 17 30.09 2.87 -12.83
N VAL A 18 29.48 2.32 -11.75
CA VAL A 18 28.85 3.14 -10.69
C VAL A 18 29.88 4.04 -10.03
N SER A 19 31.02 3.51 -9.61
CA SER A 19 32.12 4.29 -9.01
C SER A 19 32.61 5.39 -9.96
N ALA A 20 32.77 5.08 -11.25
CA ALA A 20 33.16 6.06 -12.26
C ALA A 20 32.11 7.16 -12.48
N CYS A 21 30.82 6.85 -12.36
CA CYS A 21 29.74 7.85 -12.41
C CYS A 21 29.77 8.77 -11.18
N ILE A 22 29.94 8.21 -9.99
CA ILE A 22 30.07 8.98 -8.73
C ILE A 22 31.28 9.92 -8.82
N ALA A 23 32.44 9.43 -9.23
CA ALA A 23 33.65 10.23 -9.38
C ALA A 23 33.52 11.35 -10.43
N ALA A 24 32.64 11.17 -11.42
CA ALA A 24 32.32 12.19 -12.42
C ALA A 24 31.30 13.24 -11.92
N GLY A 25 30.85 13.16 -10.68
CA GLY A 25 29.90 14.10 -10.08
C GLY A 25 28.44 13.81 -10.44
N ALA A 26 28.06 12.54 -10.62
CA ALA A 26 26.67 12.16 -10.81
C ALA A 26 25.77 12.72 -9.70
N ASN A 27 24.63 13.31 -10.07
CA ASN A 27 23.65 13.79 -9.11
C ASN A 27 22.89 12.60 -8.51
N LEU A 28 23.23 12.21 -7.28
CA LEU A 28 22.64 11.05 -6.60
C LEU A 28 21.19 11.26 -6.15
N ALA A 29 20.70 12.51 -6.15
CA ALA A 29 19.30 12.84 -5.92
C ALA A 29 18.46 12.86 -7.22
N ALA A 30 19.10 12.72 -8.40
CA ALA A 30 18.36 12.60 -9.65
C ALA A 30 17.56 11.29 -9.66
N VAL A 31 16.41 11.33 -10.33
CA VAL A 31 15.55 10.16 -10.52
C VAL A 31 15.56 9.69 -11.96
N ASN A 32 15.38 8.39 -12.19
CA ASN A 32 15.16 7.82 -13.52
C ASN A 32 13.73 8.09 -14.02
N ASP A 33 13.40 7.57 -15.21
CA ASP A 33 12.07 7.75 -15.84
C ASP A 33 10.90 7.19 -15.03
N TRP A 34 11.19 6.31 -14.06
CA TRP A 34 10.21 5.76 -13.13
C TRP A 34 10.17 6.50 -11.79
N GLY A 35 10.92 7.59 -11.61
CA GLY A 35 10.91 8.37 -10.38
C GLY A 35 11.76 7.80 -9.23
N PHE A 36 12.68 6.88 -9.52
CA PHE A 36 13.59 6.33 -8.49
C PHE A 36 14.98 6.94 -8.56
N THR A 37 15.54 7.26 -7.39
CA THR A 37 16.96 7.61 -7.20
C THR A 37 17.86 6.40 -7.46
N ALA A 38 19.16 6.66 -7.62
CA ALA A 38 20.16 5.60 -7.78
C ALA A 38 20.13 4.60 -6.60
N LEU A 39 20.02 5.11 -5.37
CA LEU A 39 19.96 4.29 -4.17
C LEU A 39 18.72 3.39 -4.13
N GLN A 40 17.55 3.94 -4.47
CA GLN A 40 16.30 3.16 -4.55
C GLN A 40 16.39 2.09 -5.65
N ALA A 41 16.95 2.42 -6.82
CA ALA A 41 17.13 1.46 -7.91
C ALA A 41 18.06 0.29 -7.50
N ALA A 42 19.12 0.58 -6.75
CA ALA A 42 20.01 -0.45 -6.21
C ALA A 42 19.29 -1.31 -5.16
N ALA A 43 18.50 -0.70 -4.27
CA ALA A 43 17.71 -1.39 -3.26
C ALA A 43 16.62 -2.31 -3.84
N MET A 44 16.06 -2.00 -5.01
CA MET A 44 15.10 -2.85 -5.73
C MET A 44 15.76 -4.00 -6.51
N GLY A 45 17.03 -3.84 -6.89
CA GLY A 45 17.74 -4.74 -7.79
C GLY A 45 18.17 -6.07 -7.17
N THR A 46 17.61 -6.45 -6.04
CA THR A 46 18.13 -7.49 -5.13
C THR A 46 17.52 -8.87 -5.37
N HIS A 47 16.45 -8.97 -6.16
CA HIS A 47 15.71 -10.20 -6.37
C HIS A 47 16.37 -11.10 -7.44
N ASN A 48 16.40 -12.42 -7.20
CA ASN A 48 16.95 -13.45 -8.11
C ASN A 48 18.41 -13.22 -8.56
N LEU A 49 19.25 -12.66 -7.68
CA LEU A 49 20.67 -12.47 -7.98
C LEU A 49 21.46 -13.77 -7.77
N THR A 50 22.45 -14.01 -8.64
CA THR A 50 23.53 -14.96 -8.32
C THR A 50 24.37 -14.42 -7.15
N ALA A 51 25.10 -15.29 -6.44
CA ALA A 51 25.95 -14.87 -5.33
C ALA A 51 26.92 -13.72 -5.69
N THR A 52 27.48 -13.72 -6.91
CA THR A 52 28.37 -12.65 -7.38
C THR A 52 27.62 -11.33 -7.60
N GLN A 53 26.43 -11.38 -8.22
CA GLN A 53 25.60 -10.18 -8.42
C GLN A 53 25.10 -9.63 -7.09
N HIS A 54 24.79 -10.51 -6.16
CA HIS A 54 24.38 -10.15 -4.81
C HIS A 54 25.48 -9.35 -4.10
N THR A 55 26.71 -9.85 -4.07
CA THR A 55 27.85 -9.12 -3.50
C THR A 55 28.08 -7.78 -4.22
N ALA A 56 28.02 -7.76 -5.55
CA ALA A 56 28.18 -6.53 -6.31
C ALA A 56 27.09 -5.48 -5.97
N MET A 57 25.85 -5.92 -5.73
CA MET A 57 24.76 -5.03 -5.35
C MET A 57 24.96 -4.45 -3.93
N LEU A 58 25.43 -5.27 -2.98
CA LEU A 58 25.80 -4.80 -1.64
C LEU A 58 26.91 -3.73 -1.71
N ASP A 59 27.91 -3.93 -2.57
CA ASP A 59 28.99 -2.95 -2.77
C ASP A 59 28.48 -1.66 -3.44
N ILE A 60 27.57 -1.78 -4.42
CA ILE A 60 26.91 -0.63 -5.05
C ILE A 60 26.11 0.17 -4.01
N LEU A 61 25.33 -0.48 -3.15
CA LEU A 61 24.59 0.19 -2.08
C LEU A 61 25.54 0.98 -1.17
N ARG A 62 26.62 0.35 -0.69
CA ARG A 62 27.62 1.02 0.16
C ARG A 62 28.24 2.22 -0.55
N MET A 63 28.67 2.09 -1.80
CA MET A 63 29.25 3.20 -2.56
C MET A 63 28.27 4.38 -2.70
N LEU A 64 27.00 4.10 -2.97
CA LEU A 64 25.97 5.14 -3.11
C LEU A 64 25.72 5.85 -1.77
N ILE A 65 25.68 5.10 -0.67
CA ILE A 65 25.52 5.63 0.69
C ILE A 65 26.72 6.49 1.09
N ASP A 66 27.94 5.97 0.94
CA ASP A 66 29.19 6.65 1.28
C ASP A 66 29.38 7.94 0.45
N ALA A 67 28.86 7.96 -0.77
CA ALA A 67 28.85 9.14 -1.63
C ALA A 67 27.75 10.17 -1.29
N GLY A 68 26.93 9.91 -0.25
CA GLY A 68 25.91 10.84 0.24
C GLY A 68 24.58 10.77 -0.50
N SER A 69 24.21 9.61 -1.05
CA SER A 69 22.86 9.44 -1.62
C SER A 69 21.78 9.72 -0.56
N PRO A 70 20.66 10.37 -0.92
CA PRO A 70 19.60 10.67 0.04
C PRO A 70 18.88 9.39 0.47
N LEU A 71 19.06 8.98 1.73
CA LEU A 71 18.42 7.78 2.30
C LEU A 71 16.88 7.89 2.29
N GLU A 72 16.38 9.08 2.64
CA GLU A 72 14.94 9.35 2.84
C GLU A 72 14.22 9.92 1.61
N ALA A 73 14.85 9.85 0.44
CA ALA A 73 14.15 10.17 -0.81
C ALA A 73 12.95 9.21 -0.98
N ARG A 74 11.78 9.77 -1.32
CA ARG A 74 10.53 9.03 -1.50
C ARG A 74 10.29 8.78 -2.98
N GLY A 75 10.11 7.51 -3.34
CA GLY A 75 9.78 7.09 -4.71
C GLY A 75 8.30 7.30 -5.02
N PRO A 76 7.83 6.86 -6.21
CA PRO A 76 6.45 7.07 -6.64
C PRO A 76 5.39 6.46 -5.72
N SER A 77 5.72 5.35 -5.05
CA SER A 77 4.85 4.71 -4.04
C SER A 77 5.09 5.24 -2.63
N GLY A 78 5.85 6.32 -2.46
CA GLY A 78 6.20 6.84 -1.14
C GLY A 78 7.21 5.98 -0.37
N GLY A 79 7.74 4.92 -0.98
CA GLY A 79 8.81 4.12 -0.38
C GLY A 79 10.17 4.82 -0.39
N THR A 80 10.97 4.61 0.64
CA THR A 80 12.41 4.99 0.69
C THR A 80 13.28 3.85 0.16
N ALA A 81 14.60 4.05 0.09
CA ALA A 81 15.50 2.94 -0.28
C ALA A 81 15.35 1.74 0.69
N LEU A 82 15.20 1.99 1.99
CA LEU A 82 14.97 0.94 2.99
C LEU A 82 13.66 0.19 2.72
N TYR A 83 12.60 0.92 2.37
CA TYR A 83 11.31 0.31 2.01
C TYR A 83 11.45 -0.67 0.85
N TYR A 84 12.08 -0.25 -0.25
CA TYR A 84 12.24 -1.10 -1.42
C TYR A 84 13.20 -2.27 -1.17
N ALA A 85 14.25 -2.09 -0.36
CA ALA A 85 15.10 -3.21 0.06
C ALA A 85 14.29 -4.24 0.83
N ALA A 86 13.41 -3.83 1.76
CA ALA A 86 12.58 -4.77 2.50
C ALA A 86 11.58 -5.50 1.59
N GLU A 87 11.00 -4.82 0.59
CA GLU A 87 10.03 -5.37 -0.35
C GLU A 87 10.63 -6.40 -1.32
N PHE A 88 11.90 -6.25 -1.71
CA PHE A 88 12.50 -7.05 -2.78
C PHE A 88 13.72 -7.90 -2.37
N ALA A 89 14.33 -7.67 -1.20
CA ALA A 89 15.50 -8.43 -0.76
C ALA A 89 15.12 -9.82 -0.25
N SER A 90 15.80 -10.84 -0.77
CA SER A 90 15.67 -12.21 -0.27
C SER A 90 16.38 -12.44 1.07
N ASP A 91 17.21 -11.49 1.52
CA ASP A 91 17.96 -11.56 2.77
C ASP A 91 17.99 -10.22 3.51
N VAL A 92 18.48 -10.27 4.75
CA VAL A 92 18.60 -9.09 5.61
C VAL A 92 19.79 -8.18 5.27
N ALA A 93 20.72 -8.59 4.40
CA ALA A 93 21.98 -7.87 4.21
C ALA A 93 21.78 -6.49 3.58
N HIS A 94 20.91 -6.40 2.57
CA HIS A 94 20.55 -5.12 1.92
C HIS A 94 19.82 -4.17 2.89
N VAL A 95 18.94 -4.73 3.72
CA VAL A 95 18.20 -3.99 4.75
C VAL A 95 19.16 -3.50 5.84
N GLN A 96 20.07 -4.35 6.31
CA GLN A 96 21.04 -4.01 7.35
C GLN A 96 21.98 -2.88 6.93
N ILE A 97 22.48 -2.88 5.68
CA ILE A 97 23.34 -1.79 5.18
C ILE A 97 22.64 -0.44 5.27
N LEU A 98 21.35 -0.37 4.93
CA LEU A 98 20.58 0.87 4.98
C LEU A 98 20.27 1.29 6.43
N LEU A 99 19.97 0.33 7.30
CA LEU A 99 19.78 0.57 8.73
C LEU A 99 21.07 1.08 9.41
N ASP A 100 22.21 0.46 9.11
CA ASP A 100 23.53 0.87 9.63
C ASP A 100 23.92 2.28 9.17
N ALA A 101 23.43 2.69 7.99
CA ALA A 101 23.57 4.05 7.46
C ALA A 101 22.63 5.07 8.13
N GLY A 102 21.70 4.62 8.97
CA GLY A 102 20.75 5.47 9.69
C GLY A 102 19.43 5.73 8.97
N ALA A 103 19.04 4.89 8.01
CA ALA A 103 17.74 5.03 7.34
C ALA A 103 16.56 4.83 8.31
N GLU A 104 15.50 5.63 8.13
CA GLU A 104 14.30 5.55 8.98
C GLU A 104 13.49 4.28 8.71
N ALA A 105 13.28 3.46 9.75
CA ALA A 105 12.60 2.17 9.64
C ALA A 105 11.11 2.19 10.01
N ASP A 106 10.63 3.19 10.74
CA ASP A 106 9.20 3.34 11.06
C ASP A 106 8.50 4.19 10.00
N ILE A 107 8.34 3.60 8.81
CA ILE A 107 7.83 4.28 7.62
C ILE A 107 6.68 3.50 6.97
N CYS A 108 5.79 4.25 6.30
CA CYS A 108 4.74 3.72 5.44
C CYS A 108 4.90 4.17 3.99
N ASP A 109 4.36 3.37 3.07
CA ASP A 109 4.13 3.75 1.67
C ASP A 109 2.93 4.72 1.53
N VAL A 110 2.62 5.16 0.29
CA VAL A 110 1.47 6.02 -0.02
C VAL A 110 0.10 5.33 0.14
N CYS A 111 0.07 4.08 0.56
CA CYS A 111 -1.16 3.38 0.90
C CYS A 111 -1.32 3.25 2.42
N GLY A 112 -0.42 3.82 3.24
CA GLY A 112 -0.37 3.62 4.68
C GLY A 112 0.16 2.23 5.11
N ASN A 113 0.69 1.41 4.19
CA ASN A 113 1.32 0.15 4.56
C ASN A 113 2.66 0.43 5.21
N HIS A 114 2.80 0.05 6.49
CA HIS A 114 4.10 0.00 7.14
C HIS A 114 5.07 -0.90 6.36
N ILE A 115 6.36 -0.57 6.32
CA ILE A 115 7.42 -1.30 5.61
C ILE A 115 7.38 -2.82 5.84
N MET A 116 7.05 -3.27 7.06
CA MET A 116 6.93 -4.69 7.40
C MET A 116 5.80 -5.42 6.68
N THR A 117 4.74 -4.73 6.25
CA THR A 117 3.55 -5.32 5.63
C THR A 117 3.87 -5.95 4.28
N ASN A 118 4.76 -5.33 3.51
CA ASN A 118 5.15 -5.76 2.17
C ASN A 118 6.56 -6.35 2.13
N ALA A 119 7.20 -6.54 3.29
CA ALA A 119 8.54 -7.12 3.35
C ALA A 119 8.54 -8.56 2.83
N PHE A 120 9.56 -8.91 2.06
CA PHE A 120 9.61 -10.17 1.31
C PHE A 120 9.75 -11.41 2.19
N SER A 121 10.49 -11.32 3.29
CA SER A 121 10.82 -12.46 4.15
C SER A 121 10.53 -12.22 5.63
N ASP A 122 10.21 -13.30 6.35
CA ASP A 122 9.97 -13.28 7.80
C ASP A 122 11.20 -12.78 8.58
N GLU A 123 12.41 -13.02 8.08
CA GLU A 123 13.66 -12.55 8.67
C GLU A 123 13.77 -11.02 8.61
N VAL A 124 13.43 -10.43 7.46
CA VAL A 124 13.38 -8.96 7.30
C VAL A 124 12.29 -8.37 8.18
N ILE A 125 11.11 -9.00 8.24
CA ILE A 125 10.02 -8.58 9.12
C ILE A 125 10.46 -8.59 10.58
N ALA A 126 11.14 -9.66 11.03
CA ALA A 126 11.63 -9.77 12.39
C ALA A 126 12.69 -8.71 12.72
N LEU A 127 13.60 -8.43 11.78
CA LEU A 127 14.61 -7.38 11.93
C LEU A 127 13.95 -5.99 12.07
N LEU A 128 13.03 -5.65 11.17
CA LEU A 128 12.32 -4.37 11.20
C LEU A 128 11.44 -4.24 12.46
N ALA A 129 10.80 -5.31 12.91
CA ALA A 129 10.03 -5.34 14.15
C ALA A 129 10.94 -5.06 15.36
N HIS A 130 12.13 -5.67 15.41
CA HIS A 130 13.11 -5.43 16.46
C HIS A 130 13.59 -3.97 16.48
N VAL A 131 13.94 -3.42 15.32
CA VAL A 131 14.48 -2.06 15.20
C VAL A 131 13.42 -0.99 15.51
N THR A 132 12.18 -1.20 15.07
CA THR A 132 11.08 -0.24 15.28
C THR A 132 10.40 -0.41 16.65
N GLY A 133 10.62 -1.53 17.33
CA GLY A 133 9.88 -1.91 18.54
C GLY A 133 8.40 -2.24 18.27
N ARG A 134 7.99 -2.36 17.00
CA ARG A 134 6.62 -2.74 16.63
C ARG A 134 6.44 -4.24 16.72
N SER A 135 5.20 -4.66 16.97
CA SER A 135 4.83 -6.07 16.84
C SER A 135 4.89 -6.49 15.37
N VAL A 136 5.37 -7.72 15.13
CA VAL A 136 5.33 -8.35 13.81
C VAL A 136 3.88 -8.32 13.30
N PRO A 137 3.65 -7.90 12.03
CA PRO A 137 2.31 -7.91 11.46
C PRO A 137 1.77 -9.34 11.48
N VAL A 138 0.72 -9.58 12.25
CA VAL A 138 0.02 -10.86 12.23
C VAL A 138 -0.82 -10.88 10.96
N LYS A 139 -0.44 -11.69 9.98
CA LYS A 139 -1.30 -11.98 8.83
C LYS A 139 -2.56 -12.66 9.38
N GLN A 140 -3.66 -11.91 9.48
CA GLN A 140 -4.91 -12.46 10.01
C GLN A 140 -5.36 -13.61 9.09
N PRO A 141 -5.54 -14.85 9.61
CA PRO A 141 -6.07 -15.92 8.80
C PRO A 141 -7.42 -15.48 8.24
N GLU A 142 -7.64 -15.72 6.95
CA GLU A 142 -8.98 -15.54 6.38
C GLU A 142 -9.91 -16.55 7.05
N PRO A 143 -10.99 -16.09 7.70
CA PRO A 143 -11.95 -16.98 8.32
C PRO A 143 -12.57 -17.90 7.27
N ASP A 144 -12.89 -19.13 7.69
CA ASP A 144 -13.47 -20.11 6.78
C ASP A 144 -14.76 -19.58 6.17
N PRO A 145 -14.91 -19.65 4.83
CA PRO A 145 -16.06 -19.08 4.16
C PRO A 145 -17.32 -19.86 4.53
N VAL A 146 -18.30 -19.17 5.12
CA VAL A 146 -19.61 -19.74 5.42
C VAL A 146 -20.63 -19.29 4.38
N ARG A 147 -21.19 -20.25 3.64
CA ARG A 147 -22.26 -19.96 2.68
C ARG A 147 -23.53 -19.54 3.41
N MET A 148 -24.06 -18.38 3.06
CA MET A 148 -25.28 -17.84 3.66
C MET A 148 -26.54 -18.47 3.05
N THR A 149 -27.53 -18.72 3.89
CA THR A 149 -28.90 -18.99 3.47
C THR A 149 -29.58 -17.71 2.99
N ALA A 150 -30.69 -17.84 2.24
CA ALA A 150 -31.49 -16.70 1.83
C ALA A 150 -32.06 -15.89 3.01
N GLY A 151 -32.35 -16.55 4.13
CA GLY A 151 -32.79 -15.90 5.37
C GLY A 151 -31.70 -15.04 6.00
N GLN A 152 -30.50 -15.61 6.14
CA GLN A 152 -29.33 -14.88 6.64
C GLN A 152 -28.99 -13.69 5.74
N TRP A 153 -29.03 -13.86 4.41
CA TRP A 153 -28.79 -12.73 3.48
C TRP A 153 -29.82 -11.62 3.64
N ARG A 154 -31.12 -11.93 3.80
CA ARG A 154 -32.14 -10.90 4.03
C ARG A 154 -31.90 -10.15 5.33
N ALA A 155 -31.58 -10.85 6.41
CA ALA A 155 -31.26 -10.23 7.70
C ALA A 155 -30.02 -9.34 7.61
N ALA A 156 -28.96 -9.81 6.95
CA ALA A 156 -27.76 -9.02 6.70
C ALA A 156 -28.06 -7.78 5.85
N LYS A 157 -28.90 -7.91 4.82
CA LYS A 157 -29.30 -6.77 3.97
C LYS A 157 -30.01 -5.67 4.76
N THR A 158 -30.91 -6.03 5.68
CA THR A 158 -31.54 -5.05 6.58
C THR A 158 -30.51 -4.30 7.43
N ARG A 159 -29.49 -5.00 7.96
CA ARG A 159 -28.40 -4.37 8.72
C ARG A 159 -27.54 -3.46 7.83
N LEU A 160 -27.26 -3.89 6.60
CA LEU A 160 -26.51 -3.09 5.62
C LEU A 160 -27.28 -1.81 5.23
N ASP A 161 -28.61 -1.85 5.14
CA ASP A 161 -29.40 -0.64 4.87
C ASP A 161 -29.20 0.41 5.98
N THR A 162 -29.16 0.00 7.25
CA THR A 162 -28.85 0.88 8.38
C THR A 162 -27.42 1.42 8.30
N LEU A 163 -26.44 0.57 7.99
CA LEU A 163 -25.04 0.99 7.83
C LEU A 163 -24.89 2.04 6.73
N PHE A 164 -25.44 1.79 5.55
CA PHE A 164 -25.32 2.70 4.41
C PHE A 164 -26.05 4.03 4.63
N ALA A 165 -27.17 4.02 5.36
CA ALA A 165 -27.81 5.26 5.80
C ALA A 165 -26.93 6.04 6.79
N THR A 166 -26.23 5.35 7.70
CA THR A 166 -25.30 5.98 8.66
C THR A 166 -24.10 6.58 7.95
N LEU A 167 -23.51 5.88 6.98
CA LEU A 167 -22.39 6.37 6.16
C LEU A 167 -22.77 7.66 5.39
N GLU A 168 -23.99 7.74 4.86
CA GLU A 168 -24.49 8.94 4.19
C GLU A 168 -24.67 10.13 5.16
N GLN A 169 -25.12 9.87 6.41
CA GLN A 169 -25.21 10.90 7.45
C GLN A 169 -23.85 11.44 7.88
N GLU A 170 -22.82 10.59 7.86
CA GLU A 170 -21.44 10.93 8.15
C GLU A 170 -20.71 11.55 6.93
N GLY A 171 -21.44 11.87 5.85
CA GLY A 171 -20.92 12.64 4.72
C GLY A 171 -20.22 11.80 3.65
N LEU A 172 -20.57 10.53 3.49
CA LEU A 172 -20.13 9.70 2.35
C LEU A 172 -21.22 9.56 1.30
N ILE A 173 -20.84 9.40 0.03
CA ILE A 173 -21.74 8.78 -0.96
C ILE A 173 -21.66 7.26 -0.76
N ALA A 174 -22.76 6.64 -0.35
CA ALA A 174 -22.80 5.23 0.00
C ALA A 174 -23.73 4.44 -0.94
N LEU A 175 -23.17 3.55 -1.77
CA LEU A 175 -23.93 2.78 -2.77
C LEU A 175 -23.92 1.27 -2.53
N GLN A 176 -25.10 0.67 -2.54
CA GLN A 176 -25.30 -0.77 -2.41
C GLN A 176 -25.58 -1.40 -3.78
N ASP A 177 -25.00 -2.58 -4.08
CA ASP A 177 -25.12 -3.28 -5.37
C ASP A 177 -24.78 -2.36 -6.57
N ALA A 178 -23.70 -1.58 -6.41
CA ALA A 178 -23.29 -0.54 -7.33
C ALA A 178 -22.57 -1.14 -8.54
N GLY A 179 -23.31 -1.42 -9.62
CA GLY A 179 -22.74 -2.02 -10.82
C GLY A 179 -22.16 -3.42 -10.58
N ASP A 180 -21.41 -3.93 -11.56
CA ASP A 180 -20.82 -5.26 -11.50
C ASP A 180 -19.34 -5.22 -11.09
N THR A 181 -18.63 -4.13 -11.36
CA THR A 181 -17.21 -3.94 -11.06
C THR A 181 -16.94 -2.71 -10.19
N GLN A 182 -15.73 -2.60 -9.63
CA GLN A 182 -15.33 -1.42 -8.86
C GLN A 182 -15.33 -0.14 -9.71
N SER A 183 -15.00 -0.24 -11.00
CA SER A 183 -15.04 0.89 -11.93
C SER A 183 -16.47 1.40 -12.15
N ASP A 184 -17.44 0.50 -12.29
CA ASP A 184 -18.86 0.88 -12.43
C ASP A 184 -19.37 1.58 -11.17
N ALA A 185 -18.99 1.04 -10.01
CA ALA A 185 -19.36 1.60 -8.72
C ALA A 185 -18.74 2.98 -8.50
N PHE A 186 -17.47 3.17 -8.85
CA PHE A 186 -16.78 4.45 -8.78
C PHE A 186 -17.46 5.48 -9.67
N ALA A 187 -17.73 5.15 -10.95
CA ALA A 187 -18.44 6.04 -11.86
C ALA A 187 -19.82 6.46 -11.31
N SER A 188 -20.54 5.52 -10.72
CA SER A 188 -21.85 5.77 -10.10
C SER A 188 -21.75 6.68 -8.87
N CYS A 189 -20.71 6.53 -8.04
CA CYS A 189 -20.47 7.40 -6.90
C CYS A 189 -20.09 8.82 -7.34
N SER A 190 -19.20 8.93 -8.33
CA SER A 190 -18.76 10.22 -8.88
C SER A 190 -19.91 10.98 -9.53
N GLU A 191 -20.80 10.29 -10.25
CA GLU A 191 -22.01 10.92 -10.81
C GLU A 191 -22.88 11.51 -9.70
N ARG A 192 -23.14 10.76 -8.62
CA ARG A 192 -23.92 11.26 -7.47
C ARG A 192 -23.22 12.40 -6.74
N PHE A 193 -21.90 12.34 -6.62
CA PHE A 193 -21.10 13.41 -6.03
C PHE A 193 -21.30 14.73 -6.79
N HIS A 194 -21.22 14.70 -8.13
CA HIS A 194 -21.45 15.88 -8.96
C HIS A 194 -22.90 16.37 -8.89
N GLN A 195 -23.89 15.47 -8.86
CA GLN A 195 -25.31 15.83 -8.68
C GLN A 195 -25.56 16.56 -7.35
N ARG A 196 -24.75 16.29 -6.32
CA ARG A 196 -24.81 16.96 -5.01
C ARG A 196 -23.92 18.20 -4.92
N ASN A 197 -23.43 18.77 -6.02
CA ASN A 197 -22.50 19.92 -6.02
C ASN A 197 -21.12 19.65 -5.37
N GLY A 198 -20.70 18.39 -5.27
CA GLY A 198 -19.35 17.99 -4.89
C GLY A 198 -18.85 18.53 -3.54
N GLU A 199 -17.62 19.05 -3.52
CA GLU A 199 -16.87 19.50 -2.33
C GLU A 199 -17.62 20.55 -1.47
N LYS A 200 -18.50 21.34 -2.09
CA LYS A 200 -19.28 22.38 -1.39
C LYS A 200 -20.26 21.83 -0.35
N THR A 201 -20.48 20.52 -0.33
CA THR A 201 -21.40 19.85 0.60
C THR A 201 -20.69 19.16 1.76
N GLY A 202 -19.36 19.22 1.84
CA GLY A 202 -18.59 18.52 2.87
C GLY A 202 -18.58 17.00 2.69
N ILE A 203 -18.90 16.49 1.49
CA ILE A 203 -18.76 15.07 1.18
C ILE A 203 -17.29 14.67 1.27
N GLN A 204 -17.04 13.64 2.06
CA GLN A 204 -15.72 13.20 2.48
C GLN A 204 -15.11 12.14 1.56
N GLY A 205 -15.96 11.36 0.88
CA GLY A 205 -15.54 10.16 0.17
C GLY A 205 -16.71 9.29 -0.28
N PHE A 206 -16.38 8.12 -0.80
CA PHE A 206 -17.31 7.12 -1.31
C PHE A 206 -17.17 5.82 -0.51
N CYS A 207 -18.28 5.10 -0.35
CA CYS A 207 -18.31 3.73 0.15
C CYS A 207 -19.29 2.91 -0.69
N PHE A 208 -18.91 1.72 -1.13
CA PHE A 208 -19.81 0.88 -1.92
C PHE A 208 -19.51 -0.60 -1.83
N TYR A 209 -20.44 -1.42 -2.31
CA TYR A 209 -20.15 -2.78 -2.72
C TYR A 209 -20.80 -3.09 -4.06
N THR A 210 -20.14 -3.94 -4.85
CA THR A 210 -20.58 -4.33 -6.20
C THR A 210 -21.45 -5.59 -6.16
N ARG A 211 -22.07 -5.92 -7.30
CA ARG A 211 -22.77 -7.22 -7.45
C ARG A 211 -21.83 -8.41 -7.27
N GLN A 212 -20.57 -8.29 -7.70
CA GLN A 212 -19.57 -9.33 -7.50
C GLN A 212 -19.23 -9.50 -6.01
N ASP A 213 -19.06 -8.40 -5.27
CA ASP A 213 -18.80 -8.42 -3.82
C ASP A 213 -19.98 -9.05 -3.07
N GLN A 214 -21.20 -8.66 -3.41
CA GLN A 214 -22.42 -9.27 -2.86
C GLN A 214 -22.47 -10.79 -3.12
N ASN A 215 -22.21 -11.21 -4.36
CA ASN A 215 -22.27 -12.63 -4.72
C ASN A 215 -21.17 -13.44 -4.01
N ARG A 216 -19.99 -12.86 -3.80
CA ARG A 216 -18.93 -13.43 -2.97
C ARG A 216 -19.39 -13.54 -1.52
N ALA A 217 -19.94 -12.47 -0.94
CA ALA A 217 -20.43 -12.44 0.44
C ALA A 217 -21.51 -13.50 0.72
N LYS A 218 -22.42 -13.77 -0.23
CA LYS A 218 -23.39 -14.87 -0.09
C LYS A 218 -22.72 -16.25 0.01
N ARG A 219 -21.52 -16.43 -0.53
CA ARG A 219 -20.76 -17.69 -0.48
C ARG A 219 -19.79 -17.75 0.70
N THR A 220 -19.31 -16.61 1.18
CA THR A 220 -18.24 -16.53 2.18
C THR A 220 -18.67 -15.95 3.52
N SER A 221 -19.84 -15.32 3.61
CA SER A 221 -20.33 -14.48 4.71
C SER A 221 -19.57 -13.18 4.97
N TYR A 222 -18.60 -12.82 4.13
CA TYR A 222 -17.83 -11.58 4.25
C TYR A 222 -18.07 -10.66 3.06
N LEU A 223 -18.41 -9.39 3.34
CA LEU A 223 -18.62 -8.37 2.33
C LEU A 223 -17.48 -7.35 2.36
N SER A 224 -16.73 -7.26 1.27
CA SER A 224 -15.71 -6.22 1.12
C SER A 224 -16.34 -4.92 0.62
N LEU A 225 -16.00 -3.81 1.27
CA LEU A 225 -16.48 -2.46 0.96
C LEU A 225 -15.41 -1.68 0.19
N GLY A 226 -15.70 -1.31 -1.05
CA GLY A 226 -14.88 -0.37 -1.82
C GLY A 226 -15.04 1.05 -1.29
N PHE A 227 -13.95 1.82 -1.30
CA PHE A 227 -13.96 3.19 -0.81
C PHE A 227 -12.93 4.05 -1.53
N TRP A 228 -13.24 5.34 -1.63
CA TRP A 228 -12.37 6.35 -2.25
C TRP A 228 -12.50 7.68 -1.52
N GLY A 229 -11.42 8.48 -1.49
CA GLY A 229 -11.50 9.90 -1.16
C GLY A 229 -12.20 10.65 -2.30
N ALA A 230 -13.04 11.64 -1.97
CA ALA A 230 -13.82 12.34 -2.99
C ALA A 230 -13.04 13.52 -3.60
N PRO A 231 -13.21 13.82 -4.91
CA PRO A 231 -13.58 12.91 -6.00
C PRO A 231 -12.38 12.13 -6.58
N GLU A 232 -11.17 12.64 -6.34
CA GLU A 232 -9.90 12.07 -6.82
C GLU A 232 -9.00 11.59 -5.67
N GLY A 233 -9.19 12.14 -4.46
CA GLY A 233 -8.70 11.63 -3.18
C GLY A 233 -7.17 11.55 -3.01
N ALA A 234 -6.59 12.37 -2.12
CA ALA A 234 -5.23 12.12 -1.65
C ALA A 234 -5.20 10.89 -0.72
N GLU A 235 -4.02 10.32 -0.46
CA GLU A 235 -3.85 9.20 0.49
C GLU A 235 -4.49 9.50 1.86
N VAL A 236 -4.29 10.72 2.37
CA VAL A 236 -4.84 11.13 3.66
C VAL A 236 -6.37 11.05 3.67
N ASP A 237 -7.01 11.26 2.51
CA ASP A 237 -8.45 11.12 2.34
C ASP A 237 -8.89 9.66 2.30
N LEU A 238 -8.10 8.79 1.66
CA LEU A 238 -8.38 7.34 1.66
C LEU A 238 -8.33 6.76 3.06
N LEU A 239 -7.25 7.03 3.82
CA LEU A 239 -7.12 6.52 5.19
C LEU A 239 -8.21 7.05 6.12
N ARG A 240 -8.55 8.34 6.00
CA ARG A 240 -9.65 8.97 6.74
C ARG A 240 -11.00 8.34 6.40
N VAL A 241 -11.30 8.12 5.12
CA VAL A 241 -12.55 7.50 4.67
C VAL A 241 -12.63 6.04 5.10
N GLY A 242 -11.55 5.26 4.95
CA GLY A 242 -11.50 3.88 5.42
C GLY A 242 -11.74 3.77 6.93
N THR A 243 -11.11 4.66 7.72
CA THR A 243 -11.32 4.73 9.18
C THR A 243 -12.78 5.05 9.52
N LEU A 244 -13.36 6.06 8.86
CA LEU A 244 -14.76 6.43 9.04
C LEU A 244 -15.72 5.26 8.74
N ILE A 245 -15.44 4.50 7.67
CA ILE A 245 -16.21 3.31 7.32
C ILE A 245 -16.11 2.27 8.44
N THR A 246 -14.90 1.98 8.93
CA THR A 246 -14.73 1.01 10.03
C THR A 246 -15.44 1.42 11.31
N ASP A 247 -15.41 2.72 11.66
CA ASP A 247 -16.11 3.25 12.82
C ASP A 247 -17.63 3.10 12.67
N CYS A 248 -18.18 3.38 11.49
CA CYS A 248 -19.60 3.20 11.20
C CYS A 248 -20.02 1.73 11.25
N CYS A 249 -19.20 0.82 10.71
CA CYS A 249 -19.43 -0.62 10.80
C CYS A 249 -19.52 -1.07 12.27
N ASN A 250 -18.56 -0.66 13.10
CA ASN A 250 -18.55 -0.96 14.53
C ASN A 250 -19.77 -0.38 15.26
N LYS A 251 -20.14 0.89 14.98
CA LYS A 251 -21.35 1.54 15.53
C LYS A 251 -22.64 0.77 15.16
N CYS A 252 -22.70 0.19 13.96
CA CYS A 252 -23.82 -0.62 13.50
C CYS A 252 -23.74 -2.11 13.93
N GLY A 253 -22.75 -2.46 14.76
CA GLY A 253 -22.59 -3.81 15.30
C GLY A 253 -22.09 -4.83 14.29
N PHE A 254 -21.36 -4.41 13.26
CA PHE A 254 -20.60 -5.30 12.39
C PHE A 254 -19.22 -5.57 12.97
N GLU A 255 -18.77 -6.81 12.90
CA GLU A 255 -17.34 -7.11 13.00
C GLU A 255 -16.69 -6.72 11.67
N VAL A 256 -15.65 -5.88 11.75
CA VAL A 256 -14.93 -5.37 10.58
C VAL A 256 -13.46 -5.74 10.64
N ARG A 257 -12.92 -6.19 9.51
CA ARG A 257 -11.51 -6.49 9.29
C ARG A 257 -10.95 -5.51 8.28
N TRP A 258 -9.97 -4.72 8.69
CA TRP A 258 -9.20 -3.82 7.83
C TRP A 258 -7.83 -3.60 8.46
N ASN A 259 -6.78 -3.59 7.65
CA ASN A 259 -5.41 -3.40 8.15
C ASN A 259 -4.98 -1.92 8.20
N GLY A 260 -5.91 -0.98 7.97
CA GLY A 260 -5.61 0.44 7.93
C GLY A 260 -4.93 0.91 6.65
N SER A 261 -4.89 0.08 5.60
CA SER A 261 -4.27 0.41 4.32
C SER A 261 -5.29 0.83 3.27
N ALA A 262 -4.96 1.86 2.49
CA ALA A 262 -5.71 2.25 1.31
C ALA A 262 -5.69 1.19 0.19
N SER A 263 -4.74 0.24 0.22
CA SER A 263 -4.67 -0.86 -0.76
C SER A 263 -5.55 -2.06 -0.43
N THR A 264 -6.12 -2.11 0.78
CA THR A 264 -7.06 -3.17 1.18
C THR A 264 -8.43 -2.59 1.50
N ARG A 265 -9.48 -3.38 1.26
CA ARG A 265 -10.86 -2.99 1.51
C ARG A 265 -11.32 -3.47 2.88
N PRO A 266 -12.01 -2.64 3.68
CA PRO A 266 -12.70 -3.11 4.87
C PRO A 266 -13.64 -4.26 4.54
N GLU A 267 -13.55 -5.35 5.27
CA GLU A 267 -14.44 -6.51 5.14
C GLU A 267 -15.32 -6.64 6.37
N VAL A 268 -16.62 -6.74 6.17
CA VAL A 268 -17.59 -6.92 7.27
C VAL A 268 -18.11 -8.35 7.32
N SER A 269 -18.17 -8.93 8.52
CA SER A 269 -18.89 -10.19 8.75
C SER A 269 -20.40 -9.96 8.66
N LEU A 270 -21.09 -10.74 7.84
CA LEU A 270 -22.54 -10.67 7.68
C LEU A 270 -23.32 -11.66 8.57
N LEU A 271 -22.60 -12.53 9.29
CA LEU A 271 -23.17 -13.48 10.25
C LEU A 271 -22.91 -13.03 11.69
#